data_AF-A0A3N5RLV2-F1
#
_entry.id   AF-A0A3N5RLV2-F1
#
_cell.length_a   1.000
_cell.length_b   1.000
_cell.length_c   1.000
_cell.angle_alpha   90.00
_cell.angle_beta   90.00
_cell.angle_gamma   90.00
#
_symmetry.space_group_name_H-M   'P 1'
#
loop_
_entity.id
_entity.type
_entity.pdbx_description
1 polymer ?
#
loop_
_entity_poly.entity_id
_entity_poly.type
_entity_poly.pdbx_seq_one_letter_code
_entity_poly.pdbx_strand_id
1 'polypeptide(L)'
;MKLQGRNLSSGLSGDDVRLLHRFLQQLRFAIPDRERLSGSFGPGTLDAVRRFQASQQLTVTGIVDELTVAAMNRELTRVAAAATTSVVRGRVVNRDGLLVTTGTVRAFDRDLRGEQPLGESRLGAAGSYEIRYSTNQFLRSEKGVADLVLRLVAVDGRELFASEVLFQAEPDLTVDIELDSLEPASEFERYLAELRPVLQTVAIADLSESDIDFLSEETTLPTLHVAWLTVAHRYAQEARVPPEIFYGLFRRGCPSDLGTLLLQSTTDLRESISAAIDRQIIPGRVRDSLESSLTALSKLRQEFPLRGVDSGGPLAGLLSLADLTPIEQGQFINAYVNHEGAVESFWKSVAQTPLAARAARLQETFQLGLATRNNLPLI
;
A
#
# COMPACT_ATOMS: atom_id res chain seq x y z
N MET A 1 9.59 46.20 -4.62
CA MET A 1 9.69 47.64 -4.91
C MET A 1 8.32 48.29 -4.84
N LYS A 2 8.25 49.52 -4.29
CA LYS A 2 7.10 50.42 -4.45
C LYS A 2 7.64 51.74 -4.96
N LEU A 3 7.03 52.31 -5.99
CA LEU A 3 7.33 53.67 -6.40
C LEU A 3 6.74 54.62 -5.36
N GLN A 4 7.52 55.59 -4.87
CA GLN A 4 7.03 56.63 -3.96
C GLN A 4 6.24 57.71 -4.73
N GLY A 5 5.28 57.29 -5.55
CA GLY A 5 4.41 58.17 -6.34
C GLY A 5 5.06 58.83 -7.56
N ARG A 6 6.24 58.39 -8.03
CA ARG A 6 6.88 58.92 -9.25
C ARG A 6 7.64 57.84 -10.03
N ASN A 7 7.66 57.97 -11.35
CA ASN A 7 8.45 57.12 -12.24
C ASN A 7 9.94 57.46 -12.15
N LEU A 8 10.81 56.47 -12.36
CA LEU A 8 12.26 56.72 -12.42
C LEU A 8 12.74 56.79 -13.86
N SER A 9 13.55 57.79 -14.17
CA SER A 9 14.10 58.02 -15.51
C SER A 9 15.52 58.59 -15.42
N SER A 10 16.21 58.63 -16.57
CA SER A 10 17.57 59.12 -16.70
C SER A 10 17.73 60.52 -16.10
N GLY A 11 18.80 60.73 -15.33
CA GLY A 11 19.12 61.99 -14.67
C GLY A 11 18.62 62.10 -13.21
N LEU A 12 17.78 61.16 -12.75
CA LEU A 12 17.39 61.12 -11.34
C LEU A 12 18.50 60.54 -10.46
N SER A 13 18.53 60.93 -9.19
CA SER A 13 19.42 60.37 -8.17
C SER A 13 18.72 60.29 -6.81
N GLY A 14 19.10 59.32 -5.98
CA GLY A 14 18.59 59.19 -4.62
C GLY A 14 18.33 57.74 -4.21
N ASP A 15 17.61 57.56 -3.11
CA ASP A 15 17.36 56.23 -2.53
C ASP A 15 16.48 55.34 -3.43
N ASP A 16 15.54 55.92 -4.17
CA ASP A 16 14.72 55.18 -5.13
C ASP A 16 15.58 54.55 -6.24
N VAL A 17 16.62 55.26 -6.69
CA VAL A 17 17.55 54.79 -7.72
C VAL A 17 18.50 53.73 -7.15
N ARG A 18 18.97 53.91 -5.91
CA ARG A 18 19.75 52.87 -5.21
C ARG A 18 18.94 51.58 -5.01
N LEU A 19 17.65 51.71 -4.72
CA LEU A 19 16.73 50.58 -4.62
C LEU A 19 16.56 49.88 -5.97
N LEU A 20 16.38 50.64 -7.05
CA LEU A 20 16.35 50.12 -8.42
C LEU A 20 17.63 49.36 -8.76
N HIS A 21 18.82 49.92 -8.46
CA HIS A 21 20.11 49.25 -8.70
C HIS A 21 20.20 47.91 -7.98
N ARG A 22 19.78 47.84 -6.71
CA ARG A 22 19.77 46.58 -5.94
C ARG A 22 18.91 45.52 -6.62
N PHE A 23 17.74 45.88 -7.11
CA PHE A 23 16.84 44.94 -7.79
C PHE A 23 17.36 44.51 -9.15
N LEU A 24 17.91 45.43 -9.95
CA LEU A 24 18.55 45.08 -11.22
C LEU A 24 19.72 44.11 -11.00
N GLN A 25 20.54 44.33 -9.96
CA GLN A 25 21.62 43.41 -9.59
C GLN A 25 21.11 42.03 -9.16
N GLN A 26 20.06 41.95 -8.33
CA GLN A 26 19.44 40.66 -7.96
C GLN A 26 18.92 39.90 -9.19
N LEU A 27 18.44 40.63 -10.19
CA LEU A 27 18.00 40.08 -11.47
C LEU A 27 19.15 39.89 -12.49
N ARG A 28 20.41 40.03 -12.04
CA ARG A 28 21.66 39.86 -12.82
C ARG A 28 21.86 40.85 -13.97
N PHE A 29 21.25 42.03 -13.91
CA PHE A 29 21.56 43.15 -14.79
C PHE A 29 22.69 43.99 -14.19
N ALA A 30 23.80 44.09 -14.92
CA ALA A 30 24.97 44.83 -14.47
C ALA A 30 24.73 46.34 -14.51
N ILE A 31 25.16 47.03 -13.45
CA ILE A 31 25.12 48.50 -13.33
C ILE A 31 26.56 48.98 -13.11
N PRO A 32 27.04 50.03 -13.82
CA PRO A 32 28.38 50.58 -13.59
C PRO A 32 28.58 51.03 -12.14
N ASP A 33 29.74 50.73 -11.56
CA ASP A 33 30.04 51.05 -10.16
C ASP A 33 29.91 52.54 -9.84
N ARG A 34 30.28 53.42 -10.79
CA ARG A 34 30.14 54.86 -10.64
C ARG A 34 28.68 55.27 -10.39
N GLU A 35 27.74 54.72 -11.15
CA GLU A 35 26.31 55.01 -11.02
C GLU A 35 25.74 54.41 -9.74
N ARG A 36 26.18 53.19 -9.39
CA ARG A 36 25.78 52.49 -8.16
C ARG A 36 26.22 53.23 -6.90
N LEU A 37 27.48 53.68 -6.84
CA LEU A 37 28.04 54.40 -5.70
C LEU A 37 27.42 55.79 -5.53
N SER A 38 27.18 56.49 -6.63
CA SER A 38 26.52 57.80 -6.61
C SER A 38 24.99 57.72 -6.44
N GLY A 39 24.39 56.53 -6.62
CA GLY A 39 22.94 56.36 -6.63
C GLY A 39 22.27 57.18 -7.74
N SER A 40 22.93 57.31 -8.89
CA SER A 40 22.46 58.10 -10.03
C SER A 40 21.98 57.21 -11.16
N PHE A 41 20.92 57.64 -11.83
CA PHE A 41 20.34 56.97 -12.99
C PHE A 41 21.03 57.53 -14.24
N GLY A 42 22.18 56.96 -14.60
CA GLY A 42 22.94 57.33 -15.77
C GLY A 42 22.71 56.40 -16.98
N PRO A 43 23.55 56.52 -18.03
CA PRO A 43 23.45 55.73 -19.25
C PRO A 43 23.51 54.21 -19.01
N GLY A 44 24.28 53.76 -18.01
CA GLY A 44 24.38 52.34 -17.67
C GLY A 44 23.11 51.80 -17.00
N THR A 45 22.51 52.59 -16.11
CA THR A 45 21.22 52.26 -15.50
C THR A 45 20.11 52.24 -16.55
N LEU A 46 20.13 53.19 -17.50
CA LEU A 46 19.19 53.22 -18.61
C LEU A 46 19.28 51.98 -19.50
N ASP A 47 20.49 51.55 -19.85
CA ASP A 47 20.70 50.32 -20.62
C ASP A 47 20.18 49.09 -19.87
N ALA A 48 20.50 48.97 -18.58
CA ALA A 48 20.01 47.87 -17.74
C ALA A 48 18.48 47.82 -17.65
N VAL A 49 17.80 48.96 -17.49
CA VAL A 49 16.33 49.04 -17.47
C VAL A 49 15.76 48.63 -18.83
N ARG A 50 16.34 49.11 -19.93
CA ARG A 50 15.88 48.74 -21.29
C ARG A 50 16.04 47.25 -21.55
N ARG A 51 17.18 46.66 -21.15
CA ARG A 51 17.42 45.22 -21.24
C ARG A 51 16.44 44.42 -20.39
N PHE A 52 16.14 44.89 -19.18
CA PHE A 52 15.13 44.27 -18.34
C PHE A 52 13.76 44.31 -19.01
N GLN A 53 13.31 45.49 -19.46
CA GLN A 53 12.02 45.66 -20.15
C GLN A 53 11.92 44.75 -21.39
N ALA A 54 12.97 44.70 -22.21
CA ALA A 54 13.04 43.81 -23.36
C ALA A 54 12.95 42.33 -22.96
N SER A 55 13.64 41.92 -21.89
CA SER A 55 13.59 40.53 -21.38
C SER A 55 12.20 40.13 -20.87
N GLN A 56 11.42 41.09 -20.39
CA GLN A 56 10.05 40.91 -19.89
C GLN A 56 8.99 41.20 -20.95
N GLN A 57 9.37 41.40 -22.21
CA GLN A 57 8.48 41.73 -23.33
C GLN A 57 7.62 42.99 -23.06
N LEU A 58 8.16 43.93 -22.30
CA LEU A 58 7.54 45.24 -22.07
C LEU A 58 7.98 46.24 -23.15
N THR A 59 7.21 47.31 -23.33
CA THR A 59 7.63 48.45 -24.14
C THR A 59 8.94 49.02 -23.58
N VAL A 60 9.98 49.08 -24.42
CA VAL A 60 11.34 49.49 -24.03
C VAL A 60 11.42 51.02 -23.97
N THR A 61 10.84 51.60 -22.92
CA THR A 61 10.83 53.05 -22.69
C THR A 61 12.11 53.55 -22.01
N GLY A 62 12.79 52.68 -21.25
CA GLY A 62 13.87 53.07 -20.34
C GLY A 62 13.39 53.83 -19.11
N ILE A 63 12.08 53.94 -18.90
CA ILE A 63 11.44 54.57 -17.75
C ILE A 63 10.91 53.46 -16.84
N VAL A 64 11.23 53.51 -15.55
CA VAL A 64 10.71 52.59 -14.56
C VAL A 64 9.38 53.13 -14.04
N ASP A 65 8.31 52.69 -14.69
CA ASP A 65 6.92 52.94 -14.36
C ASP A 65 6.30 51.79 -13.54
N GLU A 66 5.00 51.91 -13.22
CA GLU A 66 4.29 50.89 -12.44
C GLU A 66 4.32 49.51 -13.09
N LEU A 67 4.23 49.43 -14.43
CA LEU A 67 4.28 48.16 -15.17
C LEU A 67 5.66 47.51 -15.05
N THR A 68 6.72 48.30 -15.23
CA THR A 68 8.10 47.85 -15.07
C THR A 68 8.34 47.36 -13.65
N VAL A 69 7.86 48.10 -12.64
CA VAL A 69 7.97 47.70 -11.22
C VAL A 69 7.19 46.43 -10.89
N ALA A 70 5.97 46.28 -11.43
CA ALA A 70 5.19 45.07 -11.25
C ALA A 70 5.92 43.84 -11.83
N ALA A 71 6.52 43.98 -13.02
CA ALA A 71 7.33 42.93 -13.62
C ALA A 71 8.58 42.61 -12.81
N MET A 72 9.31 43.63 -12.32
CA MET A 72 10.49 43.43 -11.47
C MET A 72 10.13 42.69 -10.18
N ASN A 73 9.04 43.09 -9.52
CA ASN A 73 8.57 42.42 -8.30
C ASN A 73 8.22 40.95 -8.57
N ARG A 74 7.53 40.67 -9.68
CA ARG A 74 7.18 39.30 -10.08
C ARG A 74 8.42 38.45 -10.29
N GLU A 75 9.42 38.96 -11.01
CA GLU A 75 10.67 38.24 -11.25
C GLU A 75 11.50 38.05 -9.98
N LEU A 76 11.55 39.07 -9.11
CA LEU A 76 12.21 38.93 -7.80
C LEU A 76 11.52 37.87 -6.94
N THR A 77 10.19 37.81 -6.93
CA THR A 77 9.45 36.74 -6.26
C THR A 77 9.75 35.38 -6.88
N ARG A 78 9.84 35.29 -8.21
CA ARG A 78 10.20 34.04 -8.91
C ARG A 78 11.62 33.58 -8.58
N VAL A 79 12.59 34.49 -8.57
CA VAL A 79 13.99 34.21 -8.22
C VAL A 79 14.11 33.82 -6.75
N ALA A 80 13.38 34.50 -5.85
CA ALA A 80 13.34 34.14 -4.44
C ALA A 80 12.70 32.76 -4.22
N ALA A 81 11.61 32.45 -4.91
CA ALA A 81 10.98 31.13 -4.87
C ALA A 81 11.91 30.04 -5.41
N ALA A 82 12.62 30.29 -6.51
CA ALA A 82 13.60 29.35 -7.06
C ALA A 82 14.81 29.14 -6.13
N ALA A 83 15.17 30.14 -5.32
CA ALA A 83 16.23 30.03 -4.31
C ALA A 83 15.77 29.27 -3.06
N THR A 84 14.47 29.11 -2.83
CA THR A 84 13.89 28.35 -1.71
C THR A 84 13.24 27.03 -2.13
N THR A 85 13.35 26.66 -3.41
CA THR A 85 12.93 25.35 -3.89
C THR A 85 14.06 24.34 -3.74
N SER A 86 13.80 23.32 -2.95
CA SER A 86 14.60 22.11 -2.88
C SER A 86 14.09 21.06 -3.87
N VAL A 87 14.96 20.14 -4.24
CA VAL A 87 14.68 19.03 -5.15
C VAL A 87 15.19 17.75 -4.52
N VAL A 88 14.35 16.72 -4.53
CA VAL A 88 14.76 15.34 -4.29
C VAL A 88 14.50 14.52 -5.54
N ARG A 89 15.49 13.73 -5.96
CA ARG A 89 15.42 12.90 -7.17
C ARG A 89 16.13 11.58 -6.98
N GLY A 90 15.89 10.64 -7.88
CA GLY A 90 16.60 9.37 -7.88
C GLY A 90 15.99 8.40 -8.86
N ARG A 91 16.41 7.14 -8.75
CA ARG A 91 15.87 6.02 -9.51
C ARG A 91 15.33 4.95 -8.58
N VAL A 92 14.37 4.18 -9.08
CA VAL A 92 13.82 3.03 -8.38
C VAL A 92 14.22 1.76 -9.11
N VAL A 93 14.91 0.89 -8.39
CA VAL A 93 15.32 -0.44 -8.84
C VAL A 93 14.79 -1.51 -7.89
N ASN A 94 14.66 -2.74 -8.34
CA ASN A 94 14.52 -3.88 -7.45
C ASN A 94 15.89 -4.46 -7.07
N ARG A 95 15.94 -5.42 -6.14
CA ARG A 95 17.17 -6.16 -5.79
C ARG A 95 17.88 -6.85 -6.96
N ASP A 96 17.16 -7.18 -8.02
CA ASP A 96 17.75 -7.77 -9.24
C ASP A 96 18.37 -6.71 -10.17
N GLY A 97 18.31 -5.42 -9.79
CA GLY A 97 18.78 -4.29 -10.58
C GLY A 97 17.85 -3.88 -11.72
N LEU A 98 16.64 -4.45 -11.81
CA LEU A 98 15.63 -4.08 -12.79
C LEU A 98 14.96 -2.75 -12.41
N LEU A 99 14.75 -1.90 -13.41
CA LEU A 99 14.10 -0.61 -13.24
C LEU A 99 12.62 -0.79 -12.92
N VAL A 100 12.14 -0.09 -11.90
CA VAL A 100 10.71 0.01 -11.58
C VAL A 100 10.16 1.24 -12.27
N THR A 101 9.24 1.07 -13.23
CA THR A 101 8.75 2.17 -14.08
C THR A 101 7.31 2.58 -13.77
N THR A 102 6.70 1.99 -12.74
CA THR A 102 5.30 2.24 -12.36
C THR A 102 5.20 2.54 -10.87
N GLY A 103 4.37 3.52 -10.53
CA GLY A 103 4.17 3.97 -9.15
C GLY A 103 4.41 5.47 -9.01
N THR A 104 4.15 5.97 -7.80
CA THR A 104 4.30 7.38 -7.44
C THR A 104 5.17 7.48 -6.20
N VAL A 105 6.24 8.25 -6.28
CA VAL A 105 7.04 8.63 -5.11
C VAL A 105 6.42 9.88 -4.50
N ARG A 106 6.23 9.87 -3.18
CA ARG A 106 5.69 10.97 -2.39
C ARG A 106 6.72 11.41 -1.37
N ALA A 107 6.90 12.72 -1.23
CA ALA A 107 7.79 13.33 -0.26
C ALA A 107 6.98 13.99 0.86
N PHE A 108 7.41 13.77 2.09
CA PHE A 108 6.82 14.33 3.30
C PHE A 108 7.90 15.00 4.16
N ASP A 109 7.53 16.06 4.85
CA ASP A 109 8.29 16.62 5.97
C ASP A 109 7.82 15.96 7.26
N ARG A 110 8.76 15.43 8.04
CA ARG A 110 8.50 14.70 9.27
C ARG A 110 8.65 15.62 10.48
N ASP A 111 7.51 15.97 11.07
CA ASP A 111 7.45 16.62 12.37
C ASP A 111 7.43 15.60 13.51
N LEU A 112 7.70 16.05 14.75
CA LEU A 112 7.71 15.21 15.97
C LEU A 112 6.42 14.38 16.16
N ARG A 113 5.29 14.81 15.59
CA ARG A 113 3.96 14.16 15.73
C ARG A 113 3.12 14.15 14.45
N GLY A 114 3.69 14.48 13.30
CA GLY A 114 2.92 14.65 12.06
C GLY A 114 3.78 14.49 10.82
N GLU A 115 3.12 14.25 9.70
CA GLU A 115 3.73 14.27 8.38
C GLU A 115 3.01 15.34 7.56
N GLN A 116 3.78 16.20 6.92
CA GLN A 116 3.25 17.21 6.01
C GLN A 116 3.64 16.83 4.57
N PRO A 117 2.68 16.69 3.63
CA PRO A 117 3.00 16.39 2.24
C PRO A 117 3.71 17.59 1.58
N LEU A 118 4.81 17.30 0.88
CA LEU A 118 5.63 18.30 0.17
C LEU A 118 5.42 18.24 -1.35
N GLY A 119 5.24 17.03 -1.89
CA GLY A 119 5.01 16.82 -3.31
C GLY A 119 5.04 15.34 -3.69
N GLU A 120 4.73 15.06 -4.95
CA GLU A 120 4.76 13.71 -5.51
C GLU A 120 5.23 13.71 -6.96
N SER A 121 5.75 12.57 -7.42
CA SER A 121 6.27 12.38 -8.77
C SER A 121 6.01 10.95 -9.22
N ARG A 122 5.43 10.79 -10.42
CA ARG A 122 5.25 9.47 -11.04
C ARG A 122 6.57 8.99 -11.61
N LEU A 123 6.83 7.69 -11.52
CA LEU A 123 8.04 7.10 -12.09
C LEU A 123 8.06 7.28 -13.61
N GLY A 124 9.20 7.73 -14.13
CA GLY A 124 9.45 7.81 -15.57
C GLY A 124 9.82 6.47 -16.20
N ALA A 125 9.96 6.45 -17.52
CA ALA A 125 10.32 5.24 -18.28
C ALA A 125 11.68 4.64 -17.90
N ALA A 126 12.57 5.42 -17.27
CA ALA A 126 13.86 4.96 -16.75
C ALA A 126 13.83 4.68 -15.23
N GLY A 127 12.64 4.56 -14.63
CA GLY A 127 12.44 4.42 -13.19
C GLY A 127 12.86 5.64 -12.37
N SER A 128 13.07 6.78 -13.03
CA SER A 128 13.48 8.03 -12.39
C SER A 128 12.30 8.79 -11.81
N TYR A 129 12.52 9.51 -10.71
CA TYR A 129 11.58 10.48 -10.16
C TYR A 129 12.30 11.79 -9.80
N GLU A 130 11.54 12.88 -9.80
CA GLU A 130 11.99 14.20 -9.33
C GLU A 130 10.82 14.90 -8.64
N ILE A 131 11.00 15.29 -7.39
CA ILE A 131 10.03 16.04 -6.58
C ILE A 131 10.66 17.37 -6.20
N ARG A 132 9.99 18.46 -6.56
CA ARG A 132 10.38 19.81 -6.17
C ARG A 132 9.46 20.29 -5.06
N TYR A 133 10.03 20.81 -3.98
CA TYR A 133 9.31 21.33 -2.83
C TYR A 133 9.93 22.64 -2.38
N SER A 134 9.17 23.48 -1.67
CA SER A 134 9.71 24.76 -1.19
C SER A 134 9.50 24.94 0.29
N THR A 135 10.43 25.64 0.92
CA THR A 135 10.38 25.89 2.37
C THR A 135 9.19 26.74 2.81
N ASN A 136 8.55 27.44 1.87
CA ASN A 136 7.32 28.19 2.10
C ASN A 136 6.09 27.27 2.29
N GLN A 137 6.20 25.98 1.97
CA GLN A 137 5.13 25.01 2.22
C GLN A 137 5.07 24.63 3.69
N PHE A 138 6.18 24.72 4.45
CA PHE A 138 6.23 24.25 5.83
C PHE A 138 5.27 25.03 6.73
N LEU A 139 4.47 24.32 7.53
CA LEU A 139 3.57 24.93 8.52
C LEU A 139 4.32 25.61 9.67
N ARG A 140 5.58 25.24 9.91
CA ARG A 140 6.46 25.79 10.94
C ARG A 140 7.81 26.15 10.32
N SER A 141 7.92 27.39 9.88
CA SER A 141 9.06 27.95 9.13
C SER A 141 10.35 28.16 9.94
N GLU A 142 10.61 27.40 11.02
CA GLU A 142 11.69 27.74 11.96
C GLU A 142 13.09 27.23 11.56
N LYS A 143 13.22 26.28 10.62
CA LYS A 143 14.54 25.71 10.26
C LYS A 143 14.96 25.87 8.80
N GLY A 144 14.05 26.19 7.88
CA GLY A 144 14.39 26.38 6.46
C GLY A 144 14.90 25.12 5.73
N VAL A 145 14.84 23.94 6.36
CA VAL A 145 15.27 22.65 5.82
C VAL A 145 14.27 21.57 6.28
N ALA A 146 13.91 20.64 5.39
CA ALA A 146 12.95 19.56 5.67
C ALA A 146 13.64 18.36 6.32
N ASP A 147 12.93 17.65 7.19
CA ASP A 147 13.26 16.30 7.64
C ASP A 147 12.48 15.31 6.76
N LEU A 148 13.13 14.81 5.71
CA LEU A 148 12.43 14.20 4.57
C LEU A 148 12.11 12.72 4.80
N VAL A 149 10.90 12.31 4.43
CA VAL A 149 10.51 10.89 4.27
C VAL A 149 9.97 10.69 2.87
N LEU A 150 10.48 9.68 2.17
CA LEU A 150 10.01 9.28 0.85
C LEU A 150 9.19 8.00 0.94
N ARG A 151 8.03 7.97 0.28
CA ARG A 151 7.19 6.78 0.17
C ARG A 151 6.95 6.45 -1.30
N LEU A 152 7.21 5.22 -1.73
CA LEU A 152 6.79 4.72 -3.03
C LEU A 152 5.43 4.04 -2.89
N VAL A 153 4.47 4.46 -3.71
CA VAL A 153 3.12 3.91 -3.73
C VAL A 153 2.85 3.29 -5.11
N ALA A 154 2.35 2.06 -5.12
CA ALA A 154 1.90 1.36 -6.30
C ALA A 154 0.67 2.03 -6.94
N VAL A 155 0.35 1.63 -8.17
CA VAL A 155 -0.82 2.14 -8.91
C VAL A 155 -2.14 1.81 -8.19
N ASP A 156 -2.19 0.70 -7.44
CA ASP A 156 -3.34 0.25 -6.65
C ASP A 156 -3.46 0.96 -5.28
N GLY A 157 -2.57 1.92 -4.98
CA GLY A 157 -2.56 2.68 -3.73
C GLY A 157 -1.79 2.03 -2.58
N ARG A 158 -1.20 0.84 -2.78
CA ARG A 158 -0.41 0.15 -1.77
C ARG A 158 0.99 0.77 -1.63
N GLU A 159 1.45 0.96 -0.41
CA GLU A 159 2.82 1.40 -0.14
C GLU A 159 3.79 0.24 -0.45
N LEU A 160 4.77 0.52 -1.30
CA LEU A 160 5.82 -0.42 -1.70
C LEU A 160 7.13 -0.19 -0.94
N PHE A 161 7.36 1.04 -0.47
CA PHE A 161 8.58 1.43 0.23
C PHE A 161 8.35 2.70 1.04
N ALA A 162 9.04 2.81 2.17
CA ALA A 162 9.21 4.04 2.93
C ALA A 162 10.67 4.17 3.36
N SER A 163 11.27 5.34 3.15
CA SER A 163 12.63 5.61 3.61
C SER A 163 12.68 5.81 5.13
N GLU A 164 13.88 5.71 5.69
CA GLU A 164 14.16 6.35 6.99
C GLU A 164 13.99 7.88 6.89
N VAL A 165 13.95 8.54 8.05
CA VAL A 165 13.90 10.01 8.12
C VAL A 165 15.26 10.58 7.75
N LEU A 166 15.30 11.34 6.67
CA LEU A 166 16.48 12.06 6.19
C LEU A 166 16.47 13.45 6.83
N PHE A 167 17.06 13.55 8.01
CA PHE A 167 17.12 14.79 8.76
C PHE A 167 17.90 15.87 8.02
N GLN A 168 17.36 17.09 8.00
CA GLN A 168 17.97 18.26 7.37
C GLN A 168 18.42 18.02 5.91
N ALA A 169 17.50 17.53 5.09
CA ALA A 169 17.74 17.21 3.68
C ALA A 169 18.33 18.39 2.89
N GLU A 170 19.41 18.12 2.13
CA GLU A 170 20.04 19.12 1.26
C GLU A 170 19.07 19.66 0.19
N PRO A 171 19.26 20.90 -0.30
CA PRO A 171 18.41 21.47 -1.35
C PRO A 171 18.42 20.73 -2.69
N ASP A 172 19.47 19.95 -2.99
CA ASP A 172 19.53 19.07 -4.16
C ASP A 172 19.98 17.69 -3.68
N LEU A 173 19.01 16.84 -3.36
CA LEU A 173 19.22 15.53 -2.76
C LEU A 173 18.96 14.42 -3.77
N THR A 174 19.88 13.47 -3.86
CA THR A 174 19.67 12.24 -4.65
C THR A 174 19.45 11.05 -3.72
N VAL A 175 18.33 10.35 -3.88
CA VAL A 175 17.97 9.14 -3.12
C VAL A 175 17.51 8.07 -4.10
N ASP A 176 18.37 7.07 -4.34
CA ASP A 176 17.96 5.89 -5.09
C ASP A 176 17.21 4.93 -4.17
N ILE A 177 16.11 4.36 -4.67
CA ILE A 177 15.23 3.46 -3.93
C ILE A 177 15.47 2.05 -4.47
N GLU A 178 15.84 1.13 -3.58
CA GLU A 178 15.94 -0.29 -3.87
C GLU A 178 14.76 -1.02 -3.22
N LEU A 179 13.96 -1.72 -4.03
CA LEU A 179 12.84 -2.52 -3.54
C LEU A 179 13.31 -3.95 -3.26
N ASP A 180 13.03 -4.41 -2.04
CA ASP A 180 13.38 -5.75 -1.57
C ASP A 180 12.67 -6.88 -2.36
N SER A 181 11.49 -6.63 -2.94
CA SER A 181 10.95 -7.44 -4.05
C SER A 181 9.82 -6.72 -4.79
N LEU A 182 9.78 -6.90 -6.12
CA LEU A 182 8.57 -6.77 -6.93
C LEU A 182 8.03 -8.18 -7.20
N GLU A 183 7.66 -8.95 -6.16
CA GLU A 183 6.90 -10.15 -6.47
C GLU A 183 5.66 -9.74 -7.28
N PRO A 184 5.43 -10.32 -8.47
CA PRO A 184 4.24 -10.03 -9.23
C PRO A 184 3.03 -10.29 -8.33
N ALA A 185 2.04 -9.41 -8.40
CA ALA A 185 0.85 -9.49 -7.56
C ALA A 185 0.30 -10.92 -7.59
N SER A 186 0.13 -11.49 -6.40
CA SER A 186 -0.42 -12.83 -6.26
C SER A 186 -1.80 -12.90 -6.92
N GLU A 187 -2.25 -14.09 -7.27
CA GLU A 187 -3.58 -14.25 -7.86
C GLU A 187 -4.68 -13.61 -7.00
N PHE A 188 -4.63 -13.83 -5.68
CA PHE A 188 -5.52 -13.18 -4.72
C PHE A 188 -5.54 -11.65 -4.89
N GLU A 189 -4.38 -11.01 -4.95
CA GLU A 189 -4.27 -9.55 -5.10
C GLU A 189 -4.78 -9.06 -6.46
N ARG A 190 -4.50 -9.79 -7.53
CA ARG A 190 -5.02 -9.47 -8.87
C ARG A 190 -6.54 -9.55 -8.91
N TYR A 191 -7.13 -10.57 -8.31
CA TYR A 191 -8.59 -10.72 -8.27
C TYR A 191 -9.25 -9.62 -7.44
N LEU A 192 -8.67 -9.28 -6.28
CA LEU A 192 -9.17 -8.15 -5.50
C LEU A 192 -9.07 -6.82 -6.25
N ALA A 193 -7.99 -6.60 -6.99
CA ALA A 193 -7.82 -5.38 -7.79
C ALA A 193 -8.88 -5.27 -8.90
N GLU A 194 -9.27 -6.39 -9.50
CA GLU A 194 -10.29 -6.46 -10.55
C GLU A 194 -11.72 -6.31 -9.99
N LEU A 195 -12.01 -6.89 -8.82
CA LEU A 195 -13.32 -6.79 -8.18
C LEU A 195 -13.60 -5.40 -7.58
N ARG A 196 -12.59 -4.74 -6.99
CA ARG A 196 -12.70 -3.44 -6.29
C ARG A 196 -13.53 -2.37 -7.03
N PRO A 197 -13.28 -2.07 -8.32
CA PRO A 197 -14.06 -1.04 -9.02
C PRO A 197 -15.53 -1.41 -9.20
N VAL A 198 -15.87 -2.70 -9.28
CA VAL A 198 -17.24 -3.19 -9.47
C VAL A 198 -18.00 -3.27 -8.15
N LEU A 199 -17.31 -3.64 -7.06
CA LEU A 199 -17.90 -3.82 -5.72
C LEU A 199 -18.48 -2.55 -5.10
N GLN A 200 -17.98 -1.37 -5.50
CA GLN A 200 -18.35 -0.06 -4.92
C GLN A 200 -18.24 -0.05 -3.39
N THR A 201 -19.37 -0.18 -2.67
CA THR A 201 -19.44 -0.17 -1.20
C THR A 201 -19.74 -1.53 -0.58
N VAL A 202 -20.02 -2.57 -1.39
CA VAL A 202 -20.39 -3.90 -0.89
C VAL A 202 -19.13 -4.64 -0.41
N ALA A 203 -19.17 -5.16 0.80
CA ALA A 203 -18.06 -5.96 1.33
C ALA A 203 -18.06 -7.35 0.70
N ILE A 204 -16.86 -7.88 0.39
CA ILE A 204 -16.69 -9.20 -0.24
C ILE A 204 -17.30 -10.33 0.58
N ALA A 205 -17.27 -10.22 1.92
CA ALA A 205 -17.89 -11.19 2.82
C ALA A 205 -19.43 -11.23 2.71
N ASP A 206 -20.05 -10.16 2.25
CA ASP A 206 -21.51 -10.00 2.25
C ASP A 206 -22.15 -10.35 0.89
N LEU A 207 -21.35 -10.76 -0.10
CA LEU A 207 -21.82 -11.08 -1.45
C LEU A 207 -22.80 -12.26 -1.43
N SER A 208 -23.98 -12.06 -2.01
CA SER A 208 -24.96 -13.12 -2.28
C SER A 208 -24.57 -13.96 -3.51
N GLU A 209 -25.26 -15.07 -3.74
CA GLU A 209 -25.07 -15.89 -4.95
C GLU A 209 -25.32 -15.07 -6.22
N SER A 210 -26.36 -14.24 -6.24
CA SER A 210 -26.64 -13.34 -7.38
C SER A 210 -25.56 -12.29 -7.59
N ASP A 211 -24.92 -11.80 -6.52
CA ASP A 211 -23.80 -10.84 -6.66
C ASP A 211 -22.56 -11.53 -7.23
N ILE A 212 -22.30 -12.78 -6.81
CA ILE A 212 -21.19 -13.58 -7.33
C ILE A 212 -21.38 -13.85 -8.82
N ASP A 213 -22.58 -14.25 -9.24
CA ASP A 213 -22.90 -14.47 -10.66
C ASP A 213 -22.70 -13.19 -11.46
N PHE A 214 -23.25 -12.06 -10.99
CA PHE A 214 -23.07 -10.76 -11.61
C PHE A 214 -21.59 -10.36 -11.75
N LEU A 215 -20.80 -10.49 -10.68
CA LEU A 215 -19.38 -10.14 -10.69
C LEU A 215 -18.58 -11.03 -11.65
N SER A 216 -18.98 -12.29 -11.82
CA SER A 216 -18.32 -13.22 -12.73
C SER A 216 -18.62 -12.94 -14.20
N GLU A 217 -19.78 -12.33 -14.50
CA GLU A 217 -20.12 -11.86 -15.84
C GLU A 217 -19.44 -10.52 -16.17
N GLU A 218 -19.30 -9.63 -15.18
CA GLU A 218 -18.74 -8.28 -15.36
C GLU A 218 -17.21 -8.25 -15.30
N THR A 219 -16.58 -9.30 -14.75
CA THR A 219 -15.13 -9.44 -14.67
C THR A 219 -14.65 -10.65 -15.49
N THR A 220 -13.33 -10.83 -15.58
CA THR A 220 -12.71 -12.00 -16.20
C THR A 220 -12.56 -13.17 -15.22
N LEU A 221 -13.10 -13.04 -14.01
CA LEU A 221 -12.86 -13.98 -12.91
C LEU A 221 -13.81 -15.18 -12.95
N PRO A 222 -13.32 -16.41 -12.69
CA PRO A 222 -14.19 -17.57 -12.56
C PRO A 222 -15.14 -17.47 -11.36
N THR A 223 -16.41 -17.84 -11.53
CA THR A 223 -17.45 -17.83 -10.48
C THR A 223 -17.02 -18.55 -9.20
N LEU A 224 -16.39 -19.72 -9.34
CA LEU A 224 -15.91 -20.48 -8.20
C LEU A 224 -14.81 -19.74 -7.42
N HIS A 225 -13.98 -18.94 -8.09
CA HIS A 225 -12.93 -18.17 -7.44
C HIS A 225 -13.49 -16.96 -6.69
N VAL A 226 -14.50 -16.29 -7.27
CA VAL A 226 -15.23 -15.21 -6.58
C VAL A 226 -15.94 -15.77 -5.34
N ALA A 227 -16.59 -16.93 -5.44
CA ALA A 227 -17.19 -17.62 -4.31
C ALA A 227 -16.16 -17.97 -3.22
N TRP A 228 -14.97 -18.46 -3.61
CA TRP A 228 -13.88 -18.73 -2.65
C TRP A 228 -13.37 -17.47 -1.96
N LEU A 229 -13.26 -16.34 -2.67
CA LEU A 229 -12.92 -15.05 -2.05
C LEU A 229 -13.99 -14.64 -1.03
N THR A 230 -15.28 -14.74 -1.38
CA THR A 230 -16.39 -14.45 -0.47
C THR A 230 -16.32 -15.29 0.81
N VAL A 231 -16.22 -16.61 0.68
CA VAL A 231 -16.13 -17.53 1.82
C VAL A 231 -14.88 -17.28 2.65
N ALA A 232 -13.73 -17.04 2.01
CA ALA A 232 -12.49 -16.72 2.69
C ALA A 232 -12.59 -15.44 3.53
N HIS A 233 -13.24 -14.40 3.00
CA HIS A 233 -13.48 -13.15 3.73
C HIS A 233 -14.47 -13.31 4.89
N ARG A 234 -15.49 -14.20 4.78
CA ARG A 234 -16.37 -14.55 5.91
C ARG A 234 -15.61 -15.26 7.02
N TYR A 235 -14.85 -16.31 6.69
CA TYR A 235 -14.10 -17.07 7.68
C TYR A 235 -12.97 -16.26 8.32
N ALA A 236 -12.37 -15.33 7.59
CA ALA A 236 -11.39 -14.40 8.13
C ALA A 236 -11.94 -13.58 9.31
N GLN A 237 -13.20 -13.12 9.22
CA GLN A 237 -13.84 -12.36 10.31
C GLN A 237 -14.09 -13.23 11.54
N GLU A 238 -14.55 -14.47 11.33
CA GLU A 238 -14.85 -15.42 12.41
C GLU A 238 -13.58 -15.93 13.10
N ALA A 239 -12.59 -16.37 12.32
CA ALA A 239 -11.35 -16.96 12.82
C ALA A 239 -10.30 -15.92 13.24
N ARG A 240 -10.48 -14.65 12.85
CA ARG A 240 -9.47 -13.57 12.98
C ARG A 240 -8.13 -13.95 12.33
N VAL A 241 -8.22 -14.57 11.16
CA VAL A 241 -7.09 -15.02 10.33
C VAL A 241 -7.17 -14.28 8.99
N PRO A 242 -6.04 -13.93 8.35
CA PRO A 242 -6.07 -13.25 7.05
C PRO A 242 -6.86 -14.07 5.99
N PRO A 243 -7.75 -13.44 5.19
CA PRO A 243 -8.55 -14.14 4.17
C PRO A 243 -7.70 -14.85 3.11
N GLU A 244 -6.49 -14.36 2.85
CA GLU A 244 -5.51 -14.99 1.98
C GLU A 244 -5.28 -16.46 2.35
N ILE A 245 -5.23 -16.78 3.65
CA ILE A 245 -5.00 -18.14 4.14
C ILE A 245 -6.09 -19.08 3.64
N PHE A 246 -7.37 -18.73 3.86
CA PHE A 246 -8.51 -19.55 3.44
C PHE A 246 -8.60 -19.66 1.92
N TYR A 247 -8.42 -18.55 1.21
CA TYR A 247 -8.41 -18.56 -0.25
C TYR A 247 -7.33 -19.48 -0.81
N GLY A 248 -6.11 -19.40 -0.26
CA GLY A 248 -4.99 -20.26 -0.61
C GLY A 248 -5.33 -21.74 -0.39
N LEU A 249 -5.92 -22.08 0.76
CA LEU A 249 -6.34 -23.45 1.09
C LEU A 249 -7.36 -23.97 0.06
N PHE A 250 -8.40 -23.20 -0.29
CA PHE A 250 -9.41 -23.62 -1.28
C PHE A 250 -8.78 -23.85 -2.67
N ARG A 251 -7.91 -22.94 -3.09
CA ARG A 251 -7.17 -23.07 -4.36
C ARG A 251 -6.20 -24.26 -4.40
N ARG A 252 -5.83 -24.79 -3.24
CA ARG A 252 -5.03 -26.02 -3.12
C ARG A 252 -5.88 -27.28 -3.00
N GLY A 253 -7.20 -27.15 -3.05
CA GLY A 253 -8.16 -28.26 -2.99
C GLY A 253 -8.61 -28.63 -1.58
N CYS A 254 -8.30 -27.81 -0.57
CA CYS A 254 -8.84 -28.02 0.77
C CYS A 254 -10.36 -27.77 0.78
N PRO A 255 -11.11 -28.44 1.67
CA PRO A 255 -12.55 -28.24 1.80
C PRO A 255 -12.92 -26.78 2.05
N SER A 256 -13.98 -26.31 1.40
CA SER A 256 -14.50 -24.94 1.58
C SER A 256 -15.50 -24.79 2.72
N ASP A 257 -15.90 -25.90 3.35
CA ASP A 257 -16.69 -25.92 4.58
C ASP A 257 -15.75 -25.79 5.79
N LEU A 258 -15.99 -24.80 6.66
CA LEU A 258 -15.11 -24.50 7.80
C LEU A 258 -14.94 -25.69 8.74
N GLY A 259 -16.02 -26.39 9.06
CA GLY A 259 -15.97 -27.56 9.96
C GLY A 259 -15.05 -28.64 9.40
N THR A 260 -15.22 -28.98 8.12
CA THR A 260 -14.40 -29.99 7.43
C THR A 260 -12.96 -29.53 7.23
N LEU A 261 -12.74 -28.25 6.97
CA LEU A 261 -11.41 -27.65 6.86
C LEU A 261 -10.65 -27.71 8.18
N LEU A 262 -11.32 -27.45 9.30
CA LEU A 262 -10.71 -27.49 10.64
C LEU A 262 -10.34 -28.92 11.06
N LEU A 263 -10.86 -29.97 10.42
CA LEU A 263 -10.44 -31.35 10.68
C LEU A 263 -9.08 -31.69 10.05
N GLN A 264 -8.58 -30.87 9.13
CA GLN A 264 -7.28 -31.10 8.51
C GLN A 264 -6.17 -30.96 9.54
N SER A 265 -5.08 -31.72 9.37
CA SER A 265 -3.94 -31.62 10.27
C SER A 265 -3.24 -30.26 10.10
N THR A 266 -2.60 -29.77 11.17
CA THR A 266 -1.82 -28.52 11.10
C THR A 266 -0.68 -28.63 10.07
N THR A 267 -0.13 -29.84 9.89
CA THR A 267 0.89 -30.14 8.90
C THR A 267 0.35 -29.97 7.47
N ASP A 268 -0.80 -30.57 7.16
CA ASP A 268 -1.41 -30.47 5.83
C ASP A 268 -1.81 -29.03 5.48
N LEU A 269 -2.35 -28.30 6.47
CA LEU A 269 -2.69 -26.89 6.33
C LEU A 269 -1.43 -26.05 6.06
N ARG A 270 -0.35 -26.27 6.82
CA ARG A 270 0.93 -25.59 6.63
C ARG A 270 1.50 -25.85 5.23
N GLU A 271 1.57 -27.10 4.81
CA GLU A 271 2.08 -27.48 3.49
C GLU A 271 1.25 -26.86 2.36
N SER A 272 -0.08 -26.86 2.51
CA SER A 272 -0.99 -26.27 1.53
C SER A 272 -0.80 -24.76 1.42
N ILE A 273 -0.70 -24.04 2.53
CA ILE A 273 -0.50 -22.58 2.54
C ILE A 273 0.88 -22.22 1.97
N SER A 274 1.94 -22.91 2.39
CA SER A 274 3.29 -22.72 1.85
C SER A 274 3.32 -22.94 0.33
N ALA A 275 2.69 -24.00 -0.16
CA ALA A 275 2.58 -24.26 -1.59
C ALA A 275 1.73 -23.21 -2.34
N ALA A 276 0.75 -22.58 -1.68
CA ALA A 276 -0.01 -21.48 -2.26
C ALA A 276 0.84 -20.20 -2.38
N ILE A 277 1.71 -19.93 -1.40
CA ILE A 277 2.69 -18.84 -1.45
C ILE A 277 3.68 -19.06 -2.60
N ASP A 278 4.31 -20.25 -2.64
CA ASP A 278 5.35 -20.55 -3.63
C ASP A 278 4.84 -20.56 -5.07
N ARG A 279 3.53 -20.81 -5.27
CA ARG A 279 2.84 -20.73 -6.56
C ARG A 279 2.25 -19.35 -6.87
N GLN A 280 2.52 -18.35 -6.03
CA GLN A 280 2.00 -16.99 -6.16
C GLN A 280 0.47 -16.92 -6.24
N ILE A 281 -0.21 -17.87 -5.60
CA ILE A 281 -1.67 -17.85 -5.45
C ILE A 281 -2.09 -16.82 -4.41
N ILE A 282 -1.31 -16.75 -3.32
CA ILE A 282 -1.47 -15.77 -2.24
C ILE A 282 -0.14 -15.01 -2.02
N PRO A 283 -0.17 -13.84 -1.37
CA PRO A 283 1.00 -12.98 -1.24
C PRO A 283 2.13 -13.61 -0.41
N GLY A 284 3.39 -13.36 -0.80
CA GLY A 284 4.58 -13.80 -0.06
C GLY A 284 4.62 -13.36 1.41
N ARG A 285 4.12 -12.15 1.72
CA ARG A 285 4.02 -11.61 3.10
C ARG A 285 3.19 -12.48 4.05
N VAL A 286 2.34 -13.38 3.54
CA VAL A 286 1.56 -14.30 4.37
C VAL A 286 2.48 -15.25 5.16
N ARG A 287 3.72 -15.47 4.69
CA ARG A 287 4.73 -16.25 5.41
C ARG A 287 5.01 -15.71 6.81
N ASP A 288 4.94 -14.39 7.01
CA ASP A 288 5.22 -13.73 8.29
C ASP A 288 4.14 -14.01 9.35
N SER A 289 2.88 -14.23 8.91
CA SER A 289 1.73 -14.50 9.77
C SER A 289 1.27 -15.96 9.74
N LEU A 290 2.03 -16.85 9.08
CA LEU A 290 1.65 -18.25 8.89
C LEU A 290 1.47 -18.99 10.22
N GLU A 291 2.48 -18.97 11.10
CA GLU A 291 2.45 -19.74 12.35
C GLU A 291 1.41 -19.20 13.35
N SER A 292 1.20 -17.88 13.40
CA SER A 292 0.14 -17.30 14.21
C SER A 292 -1.26 -17.64 13.67
N SER A 293 -1.42 -17.69 12.34
CA SER A 293 -2.65 -18.13 11.68
C SER A 293 -2.95 -19.60 11.95
N LEU A 294 -1.96 -20.49 11.85
CA LEU A 294 -2.11 -21.91 12.18
C LEU A 294 -2.48 -22.12 13.66
N THR A 295 -1.90 -21.32 14.55
CA THR A 295 -2.26 -21.32 15.98
C THR A 295 -3.71 -20.90 16.19
N ALA A 296 -4.17 -19.84 15.51
CA ALA A 296 -5.55 -19.38 15.57
C ALA A 296 -6.54 -20.43 15.03
N LEU A 297 -6.22 -21.07 13.91
CA LEU A 297 -7.03 -22.17 13.36
C LEU A 297 -7.09 -23.37 14.31
N SER A 298 -5.96 -23.75 14.94
CA SER A 298 -5.95 -24.82 15.95
C SER A 298 -6.78 -24.47 17.18
N LYS A 299 -6.79 -23.20 17.61
CA LYS A 299 -7.64 -22.74 18.72
C LYS A 299 -9.12 -22.78 18.32
N LEU A 300 -9.45 -22.27 17.14
CA LEU A 300 -10.81 -22.32 16.62
C LEU A 300 -11.31 -23.76 16.53
N ARG A 301 -10.47 -24.68 16.07
CA ARG A 301 -10.73 -26.12 16.02
C ARG A 301 -11.01 -26.73 17.40
N GLN A 302 -10.40 -26.24 18.48
CA GLN A 302 -10.71 -26.68 19.85
C GLN A 302 -12.03 -26.12 20.37
N GLU A 303 -12.44 -24.94 19.89
CA GLU A 303 -13.71 -24.30 20.24
C GLU A 303 -14.89 -24.80 19.37
N PHE A 304 -14.61 -25.28 18.16
CA PHE A 304 -15.59 -25.83 17.21
C PHE A 304 -16.40 -27.03 17.73
N PRO A 305 -15.82 -28.04 18.41
CA PRO A 305 -16.60 -29.15 18.98
C PRO A 305 -17.59 -28.72 20.08
N LEU A 306 -17.46 -27.49 20.61
CA LEU A 306 -18.37 -26.94 21.62
C LEU A 306 -19.51 -26.09 21.02
N ARG A 307 -19.45 -25.73 19.72
CA ARG A 307 -20.36 -24.75 19.11
C ARG A 307 -21.46 -25.30 18.21
N GLY A 308 -21.48 -26.59 17.93
CA GLY A 308 -22.66 -27.18 17.32
C GLY A 308 -22.37 -28.35 16.40
N VAL A 309 -22.93 -29.47 16.79
CA VAL A 309 -23.34 -30.57 15.90
C VAL A 309 -24.51 -30.13 14.98
N ASP A 310 -24.88 -28.83 15.02
CA ASP A 310 -26.01 -28.25 14.29
C ASP A 310 -25.69 -27.84 12.84
N SER A 311 -24.45 -28.00 12.37
CA SER A 311 -24.16 -27.88 10.94
C SER A 311 -24.35 -29.27 10.33
N GLY A 312 -25.45 -29.49 9.61
CA GLY A 312 -25.83 -30.74 8.93
C GLY A 312 -24.89 -31.20 7.82
N GLY A 313 -23.58 -31.12 8.05
CA GLY A 313 -22.53 -31.61 7.18
C GLY A 313 -22.28 -33.11 7.35
N PRO A 314 -21.53 -33.72 6.42
CA PRO A 314 -21.38 -35.17 6.33
C PRO A 314 -20.72 -35.79 7.58
N LEU A 315 -19.74 -35.12 8.20
CA LEU A 315 -19.12 -35.61 9.43
C LEU A 315 -20.10 -35.63 10.61
N ALA A 316 -20.88 -34.56 10.81
CA ALA A 316 -21.87 -34.49 11.89
C ALA A 316 -22.93 -35.58 11.73
N GLY A 317 -23.34 -35.86 10.49
CA GLY A 317 -24.21 -37.00 10.17
C GLY A 317 -23.60 -38.35 10.54
N LEU A 318 -22.34 -38.61 10.14
CA LEU A 318 -21.64 -39.86 10.45
C LEU A 318 -21.45 -40.06 11.97
N LEU A 319 -21.06 -39.01 12.69
CA LEU A 319 -20.88 -39.05 14.14
C LEU A 319 -22.20 -39.26 14.88
N SER A 320 -23.31 -38.80 14.32
CA SER A 320 -24.65 -39.05 14.85
C SER A 320 -25.09 -40.50 14.60
N LEU A 321 -24.81 -41.07 13.43
CA LEU A 321 -25.10 -42.48 13.10
C LEU A 321 -24.33 -43.48 13.99
N ALA A 322 -23.18 -43.06 14.53
CA ALA A 322 -22.39 -43.85 15.48
C ALA A 322 -22.96 -43.87 16.92
N ASP A 323 -24.13 -43.25 17.16
CA ASP A 323 -24.79 -43.09 18.47
C ASP A 323 -23.90 -42.48 19.57
N LEU A 324 -22.96 -41.61 19.19
CA LEU A 324 -22.13 -40.90 20.15
C LEU A 324 -22.93 -39.76 20.80
N THR A 325 -22.80 -39.60 22.12
CA THR A 325 -23.25 -38.39 22.81
C THR A 325 -22.42 -37.17 22.38
N PRO A 326 -22.91 -35.92 22.51
CA PRO A 326 -22.14 -34.73 22.15
C PRO A 326 -20.77 -34.64 22.85
N ILE A 327 -20.66 -35.15 24.09
CA ILE A 327 -19.39 -35.22 24.83
C ILE A 327 -18.44 -36.24 24.18
N GLU A 328 -18.94 -37.43 23.83
CA GLU A 328 -18.16 -38.47 23.15
C GLU A 328 -17.77 -38.05 21.73
N GLN A 329 -18.62 -37.31 21.02
CA GLN A 329 -18.29 -36.69 19.73
C GLN A 329 -17.14 -35.70 19.88
N GLY A 330 -17.19 -34.83 20.88
CA GLY A 330 -16.09 -33.92 21.20
C GLY A 330 -14.78 -34.67 21.54
N GLN A 331 -14.86 -35.75 22.31
CA GLN A 331 -13.69 -36.60 22.61
C GLN A 331 -13.13 -37.28 21.35
N PHE A 332 -13.99 -37.79 20.47
CA PHE A 332 -13.59 -38.48 19.24
C PHE A 332 -12.94 -37.51 18.27
N ILE A 333 -13.57 -36.36 18.03
CA ILE A 333 -13.02 -35.30 17.18
C ILE A 333 -11.66 -34.85 17.74
N ASN A 334 -11.56 -34.61 19.06
CA ASN A 334 -10.29 -34.21 19.68
C ASN A 334 -9.20 -35.29 19.55
N ALA A 335 -9.55 -36.57 19.68
CA ALA A 335 -8.61 -37.67 19.46
C ALA A 335 -8.17 -37.76 18.00
N TYR A 336 -9.10 -37.63 17.06
CA TYR A 336 -8.83 -37.68 15.61
C TYR A 336 -7.96 -36.51 15.16
N VAL A 337 -8.28 -35.31 15.62
CA VAL A 337 -7.61 -34.07 15.28
C VAL A 337 -6.18 -33.98 15.81
N ASN A 338 -5.91 -34.52 17.01
CA ASN A 338 -4.58 -34.49 17.62
C ASN A 338 -3.74 -35.73 17.28
N HIS A 339 -4.28 -36.66 16.50
CA HIS A 339 -3.54 -37.85 16.10
C HIS A 339 -2.63 -37.55 14.92
N GLU A 340 -1.35 -37.89 15.08
CA GLU A 340 -0.35 -37.84 14.00
C GLU A 340 0.04 -39.25 13.57
N GLY A 341 0.15 -39.49 12.27
CA GLY A 341 0.56 -40.77 11.70
C GLY A 341 -0.58 -41.59 11.09
N ALA A 342 -0.35 -42.90 10.91
CA ALA A 342 -1.25 -43.77 10.16
C ALA A 342 -2.64 -43.95 10.82
N VAL A 343 -3.67 -44.18 10.00
CA VAL A 343 -5.04 -44.44 10.48
C VAL A 343 -5.11 -45.70 11.36
N GLU A 344 -4.25 -46.70 11.14
CA GLU A 344 -4.20 -47.89 11.99
C GLU A 344 -3.70 -47.57 13.42
N SER A 345 -2.73 -46.65 13.56
CA SER A 345 -2.27 -46.22 14.89
C SER A 345 -3.31 -45.34 15.58
N PHE A 346 -4.14 -44.63 14.82
CA PHE A 346 -5.28 -43.89 15.36
C PHE A 346 -6.30 -44.83 16.02
N TRP A 347 -6.75 -45.88 15.34
CA TRP A 347 -7.72 -46.79 15.95
C TRP A 347 -7.16 -47.54 17.17
N LYS A 348 -5.84 -47.81 17.19
CA LYS A 348 -5.15 -48.34 18.38
C LYS A 348 -5.15 -47.34 19.54
N SER A 349 -5.05 -46.04 19.29
CA SER A 349 -5.11 -45.01 20.33
C SER A 349 -6.54 -44.81 20.84
N VAL A 350 -7.56 -44.81 19.97
CA VAL A 350 -8.97 -44.72 20.35
C VAL A 350 -9.39 -45.87 21.27
N ALA A 351 -8.86 -47.08 21.04
CA ALA A 351 -9.10 -48.26 21.90
C ALA A 351 -8.57 -48.10 23.34
N GLN A 352 -7.76 -47.07 23.62
CA GLN A 352 -7.23 -46.74 24.95
C GLN A 352 -7.95 -45.56 25.61
N THR A 353 -8.98 -45.01 24.96
CA THR A 353 -9.78 -43.88 25.46
C THR A 353 -11.13 -44.36 26.02
N PRO A 354 -11.92 -43.50 26.69
CA PRO A 354 -13.30 -43.82 27.06
C PRO A 354 -14.19 -44.25 25.88
N LEU A 355 -13.78 -43.96 24.64
CA LEU A 355 -14.49 -44.36 23.41
C LEU A 355 -14.20 -45.79 22.96
N ALA A 356 -13.38 -46.56 23.69
CA ALA A 356 -12.99 -47.92 23.32
C ALA A 356 -14.20 -48.82 22.99
N ALA A 357 -15.28 -48.71 23.76
CA ALA A 357 -16.52 -49.49 23.55
C ALA A 357 -17.25 -49.11 22.25
N ARG A 358 -16.99 -47.93 21.67
CA ARG A 358 -17.60 -47.42 20.43
C ARG A 358 -16.66 -47.50 19.22
N ALA A 359 -15.39 -47.84 19.42
CA ALA A 359 -14.36 -47.79 18.39
C ALA A 359 -14.71 -48.63 17.14
N ALA A 360 -15.22 -49.85 17.31
CA ALA A 360 -15.59 -50.72 16.20
C ALA A 360 -16.73 -50.12 15.34
N ARG A 361 -17.79 -49.63 15.99
CA ARG A 361 -18.92 -49.00 15.30
C ARG A 361 -18.51 -47.70 14.60
N LEU A 362 -17.65 -46.91 15.24
CA LEU A 362 -17.07 -45.72 14.63
C LEU A 362 -16.26 -46.06 13.38
N GLN A 363 -15.39 -47.06 13.47
CA GLN A 363 -14.59 -47.49 12.33
C GLN A 363 -15.46 -47.97 11.16
N GLU A 364 -16.50 -48.74 11.44
CA GLU A 364 -17.46 -49.21 10.44
C GLU A 364 -18.23 -48.05 9.78
N THR A 365 -18.77 -47.13 10.60
CA THR A 365 -19.54 -45.97 10.12
C THR A 365 -18.70 -45.08 9.19
N PHE A 366 -17.44 -44.86 9.52
CA PHE A 366 -16.53 -44.07 8.69
C PHE A 366 -16.08 -44.81 7.43
N GLN A 367 -15.90 -46.13 7.48
CA GLN A 367 -15.61 -46.94 6.28
C GLN A 367 -16.79 -46.92 5.30
N LEU A 368 -18.02 -47.06 5.81
CA LEU A 368 -19.25 -46.94 5.02
C LEU A 368 -19.42 -45.52 4.46
N GLY A 369 -19.09 -44.49 5.25
CA GLY A 369 -19.03 -43.10 4.78
C GLY A 369 -18.10 -42.92 3.57
N LEU A 370 -16.88 -43.44 3.66
CA LEU A 370 -15.93 -43.38 2.54
C LEU A 370 -16.43 -44.15 1.31
N ALA A 371 -16.99 -45.36 1.50
CA ALA A 371 -17.50 -46.19 0.41
C ALA A 371 -18.72 -45.58 -0.29
N THR A 372 -19.58 -44.87 0.44
CA THR A 372 -20.81 -44.24 -0.08
C THR A 372 -20.61 -42.77 -0.46
N ARG A 373 -19.38 -42.24 -0.39
CA ARG A 373 -19.06 -40.81 -0.57
C ARG A 373 -19.90 -39.91 0.36
N ASN A 374 -20.07 -40.36 1.60
CA ASN A 374 -20.83 -39.75 2.67
C ASN A 374 -22.31 -39.50 2.35
N ASN A 375 -22.92 -40.37 1.53
CA ASN A 375 -24.36 -40.38 1.33
C ASN A 375 -25.05 -41.03 2.53
N LEU A 376 -25.39 -40.20 3.53
CA LEU A 376 -25.90 -40.63 4.84
C LEU A 376 -27.09 -41.62 4.77
N PRO A 377 -28.08 -41.49 3.87
CA PRO A 377 -29.12 -42.50 3.67
C PRO A 377 -28.67 -43.93 3.31
N LEU A 378 -27.42 -44.14 2.88
CA LEU A 378 -26.87 -45.44 2.47
C LEU A 378 -25.99 -46.09 3.55
N ILE A 379 -25.90 -45.48 4.73
CA ILE A 379 -25.06 -45.86 5.88
C ILE A 379 -26.00 -46.20 7.04
#